data_AF-A0A6N8VKE0-F1
#
_entry.id   AF-A0A6N8VKE0-F1
#
_cell.length_a   1.000
_cell.length_b   1.000
_cell.length_c   1.000
_cell.angle_alpha   90.00
_cell.angle_beta   90.00
_cell.angle_gamma   90.00
#
_symmetry.space_group_name_H-M   'P 1'
#
loop_
_entity.id
_entity.type
_entity.pdbx_description
1 polymer ?
#
loop_
_entity_poly.entity_id
_entity_poly.type
_entity_poly.pdbx_seq_one_letter_code
_entity_poly.pdbx_strand_id
1 'polypeptide(L)'
;PKGAESSDYSFEQPSYRTANGPIVSTQELYLIKVFKEYPMKTIGNPDDADFELGMDKILTYYVALPIDAPNGQRININNATPAVLATLPYIDTTAAEEIYREIREEPLTNRKAIGELLENYIEDDKKNHWYKEYMDVQSRFFAAYIELSIGRGQSRTTTRMHSLFYRTALEPPYKVYVLERHYIGYNPYEMMANAIGLDNCYGDEDT
;
A
#
# COMPACT_ATOMS: atom_id res chain seq x y z
N PRO A 1 -10.38 22.51 9.88
CA PRO A 1 -9.37 23.32 10.62
C PRO A 1 -7.89 22.92 10.37
N LYS A 2 -7.59 21.67 9.98
CA LYS A 2 -6.20 21.19 9.73
C LYS A 2 -5.86 21.03 8.23
N GLY A 3 -6.57 21.72 7.34
CA GLY A 3 -6.24 21.69 5.91
C GLY A 3 -4.88 22.34 5.64
N ALA A 4 -4.21 21.92 4.58
CA ALA A 4 -2.93 22.50 4.15
C ALA A 4 -2.91 22.60 2.62
N GLU A 5 -2.61 23.79 2.12
CA GLU A 5 -2.59 24.11 0.69
C GLU A 5 -1.18 24.55 0.26
N SER A 6 -1.01 24.95 -1.00
CA SER A 6 0.29 25.36 -1.53
C SER A 6 1.02 26.44 -0.71
N SER A 7 0.29 27.32 -0.01
CA SER A 7 0.88 28.33 0.89
C SER A 7 1.52 27.73 2.15
N ASP A 8 1.06 26.57 2.61
CA ASP A 8 1.64 25.88 3.76
C ASP A 8 2.98 25.23 3.38
N TYR A 9 3.10 24.69 2.16
CA TYR A 9 4.28 23.95 1.70
C TYR A 9 5.35 24.83 1.06
N SER A 10 5.07 26.10 0.78
CA SER A 10 6.04 27.03 0.19
C SER A 10 7.20 27.37 1.13
N PHE A 11 7.04 27.12 2.43
CA PHE A 11 8.08 27.36 3.44
C PHE A 11 8.92 26.11 3.78
N GLU A 12 8.53 24.94 3.24
CA GLU A 12 9.31 23.70 3.38
C GLU A 12 10.65 23.79 2.63
N GLN A 13 11.61 22.93 2.98
CA GLN A 13 12.93 22.86 2.34
C GLN A 13 13.19 21.42 1.84
N PRO A 14 13.21 21.17 0.51
CA PRO A 14 12.92 22.12 -0.56
C PRO A 14 11.45 22.55 -0.57
N SER A 15 11.17 23.76 -1.05
CA SER A 15 9.80 24.24 -1.17
C SER A 15 9.07 23.49 -2.28
N TYR A 16 7.81 23.11 -2.04
CA TYR A 16 6.96 22.45 -3.04
C TYR A 16 5.52 22.98 -2.97
N ARG A 17 4.69 22.56 -3.94
CA ARG A 17 3.28 22.94 -4.03
C ARG A 17 2.40 21.71 -3.88
N THR A 18 1.13 21.92 -3.53
CA THR A 18 0.14 20.84 -3.57
C THR A 18 -0.06 20.37 -5.00
N ALA A 19 -0.21 19.06 -5.19
CA ALA A 19 -0.49 18.48 -6.50
C ALA A 19 -1.92 18.79 -6.99
N ASN A 20 -2.86 18.99 -6.05
CA ASN A 20 -4.29 19.20 -6.33
C ASN A 20 -4.91 18.14 -7.26
N GLY A 21 -4.40 16.91 -7.17
CA GLY A 21 -4.84 15.76 -7.96
C GLY A 21 -4.78 14.47 -7.14
N PRO A 22 -5.11 13.32 -7.75
CA PRO A 22 -5.03 12.02 -7.10
C PRO A 22 -3.60 11.70 -6.66
N ILE A 23 -3.47 11.04 -5.52
CA ILE A 23 -2.19 10.49 -5.05
C ILE A 23 -1.76 9.37 -6.00
N VAL A 24 -0.55 9.47 -6.55
CA VAL A 24 -0.04 8.46 -7.50
C VAL A 24 0.85 7.42 -6.83
N SER A 25 1.41 7.74 -5.65
CA SER A 25 2.23 6.84 -4.85
C SER A 25 1.96 7.04 -3.38
N THR A 26 1.96 5.95 -2.60
CA THR A 26 1.80 6.03 -1.14
C THR A 26 2.93 6.83 -0.47
N GLN A 27 4.08 6.97 -1.13
CA GLN A 27 5.18 7.82 -0.66
C GLN A 27 4.82 9.32 -0.65
N GLU A 28 3.85 9.75 -1.44
CA GLU A 28 3.40 11.15 -1.41
C GLU A 28 2.68 11.49 -0.08
N LEU A 29 2.25 10.48 0.69
CA LEU A 29 1.71 10.70 2.02
C LEU A 29 2.73 11.35 2.96
N TYR A 30 4.05 11.08 2.80
CA TYR A 30 5.11 11.77 3.56
C TYR A 30 5.14 13.29 3.31
N LEU A 31 4.54 13.76 2.22
CA LEU A 31 4.52 15.18 1.86
C LEU A 31 3.34 15.94 2.46
N ILE A 32 2.35 15.24 3.01
CA ILE A 32 1.16 15.88 3.57
C ILE A 32 1.45 16.31 5.01
N LYS A 33 1.12 17.56 5.33
CA LYS A 33 1.39 18.20 6.63
C LYS A 33 1.00 17.34 7.83
N VAL A 34 -0.18 16.72 7.81
CA VAL A 34 -0.65 15.84 8.90
C VAL A 34 0.29 14.64 9.11
N PHE A 35 0.83 14.04 8.04
CA PHE A 35 1.75 12.91 8.16
C PHE A 35 3.17 13.33 8.57
N LYS A 36 3.56 14.60 8.37
CA LYS A 36 4.79 15.19 8.89
C LYS A 36 4.68 15.59 10.37
N GLU A 37 3.54 16.20 10.73
CA GLU A 37 3.24 16.74 12.06
C GLU A 37 2.68 15.71 13.04
N TYR A 38 2.35 14.51 12.56
CA TYR A 38 2.35 13.31 13.38
C TYR A 38 3.77 12.73 13.31
N PRO A 39 4.75 13.27 14.07
CA PRO A 39 5.89 12.43 14.41
C PRO A 39 5.31 11.18 15.07
N MET A 40 6.03 10.07 14.96
CA MET A 40 5.95 8.98 15.92
C MET A 40 5.83 9.56 17.34
N LYS A 41 4.60 9.81 17.80
CA LYS A 41 4.35 10.03 19.21
C LYS A 41 4.47 8.63 19.75
N THR A 42 5.61 8.34 20.35
CA THR A 42 5.69 7.38 21.45
C THR A 42 4.56 7.74 22.41
N ILE A 43 3.42 7.09 22.25
CA ILE A 43 2.35 7.11 23.25
C ILE A 43 2.78 6.06 24.26
N GLY A 44 3.77 6.38 25.09
CA GLY A 44 4.34 5.42 26.02
C GLY A 44 5.72 5.80 26.54
N ASN A 45 6.15 5.09 27.58
CA ASN A 45 7.51 5.14 28.09
C ASN A 45 8.47 4.68 26.96
N PRO A 46 9.61 5.33 26.69
CA PRO A 46 10.58 4.84 25.70
C PRO A 46 11.12 3.40 25.96
N ASP A 47 10.85 2.83 27.15
CA ASP A 47 11.12 1.43 27.49
C ASP A 47 9.95 0.47 27.17
N ASP A 48 8.77 0.99 26.82
CA ASP A 48 7.64 0.20 26.33
C ASP A 48 7.91 -0.14 24.86
N ALA A 49 8.25 -1.41 24.57
CA ALA A 49 8.50 -1.92 23.23
C ALA A 49 7.29 -1.79 22.27
N ASP A 50 6.13 -1.44 22.81
CA ASP A 50 4.86 -1.36 22.11
C ASP A 50 4.41 0.10 22.00
N PHE A 51 4.78 0.75 20.89
CA PHE A 51 3.94 1.61 20.04
C PHE A 51 4.71 2.75 19.35
N GLU A 52 5.76 2.42 18.59
CA GLU A 52 6.14 3.26 17.45
C GLU A 52 5.15 3.01 16.31
N LEU A 53 4.17 3.91 16.12
CA LEU A 53 3.40 3.97 14.88
C LEU A 53 4.17 4.86 13.90
N GLY A 54 5.24 4.30 13.33
CA GLY A 54 5.97 4.93 12.22
C GLY A 54 5.12 5.06 10.98
N MET A 55 5.47 6.01 10.09
CA MET A 55 4.85 6.11 8.77
C MET A 55 4.85 4.76 8.06
N ASP A 56 5.93 3.99 8.18
CA ASP A 56 6.07 2.66 7.59
C ASP A 56 4.98 1.67 8.03
N LYS A 57 4.53 1.76 9.29
CA LYS A 57 3.39 0.96 9.78
C LYS A 57 2.08 1.46 9.20
N ILE A 58 1.87 2.78 9.13
CA ILE A 58 0.68 3.36 8.52
C ILE A 58 0.59 2.93 7.05
N LEU A 59 1.67 3.05 6.30
CA LEU A 59 1.75 2.70 4.87
C LEU A 59 1.43 1.23 4.58
N THR A 60 1.47 0.35 5.58
CA THR A 60 1.01 -1.04 5.45
C THR A 60 -0.50 -1.14 5.19
N TYR A 61 -1.28 -0.12 5.58
CA TYR A 61 -2.73 -0.09 5.46
C TYR A 61 -3.25 0.79 4.32
N TYR A 62 -2.38 1.53 3.64
CA TYR A 62 -2.76 2.45 2.56
C TYR A 62 -2.20 1.98 1.22
N VAL A 63 -2.97 2.22 0.16
CA VAL A 63 -2.55 2.02 -1.22
C VAL A 63 -3.05 3.18 -2.07
N ALA A 64 -2.22 3.65 -3.00
CA ALA A 64 -2.60 4.63 -4.01
C ALA A 64 -3.04 3.88 -5.27
N LEU A 65 -4.33 3.94 -5.59
CA LEU A 65 -4.91 3.32 -6.78
C LEU A 65 -5.55 4.39 -7.67
N PRO A 66 -5.52 4.23 -9.01
CA PRO A 66 -6.19 5.15 -9.92
C PRO A 66 -7.68 5.28 -9.62
N ILE A 67 -8.17 6.52 -9.46
CA ILE A 67 -9.57 6.80 -9.08
C ILE A 67 -10.55 6.63 -10.25
N ASP A 68 -10.08 6.73 -11.49
CA ASP A 68 -10.91 6.67 -12.70
C ASP A 68 -11.30 5.24 -13.13
N ALA A 69 -11.06 4.24 -12.26
CA ALA A 69 -11.45 2.88 -12.53
C ALA A 69 -12.99 2.75 -12.57
N PRO A 70 -13.57 2.03 -13.55
CA PRO A 70 -15.01 1.82 -13.62
C PRO A 70 -15.56 1.19 -12.32
N ASN A 71 -16.54 1.85 -11.71
CA ASN A 71 -17.21 1.52 -10.43
C ASN A 71 -16.48 1.94 -9.13
N GLY A 72 -15.44 2.76 -9.23
CA GLY A 72 -14.66 3.20 -8.08
C GLY A 72 -13.81 2.07 -7.48
N GLN A 73 -12.89 2.44 -6.59
CA GLN A 73 -12.09 1.46 -5.84
C GLN A 73 -12.84 1.05 -4.59
N ARG A 74 -12.93 -0.26 -4.36
CA ARG A 74 -13.54 -0.86 -3.17
C ARG A 74 -12.54 -1.75 -2.47
N ILE A 75 -12.68 -1.85 -1.15
CA ILE A 75 -11.90 -2.74 -0.31
C ILE A 75 -12.30 -4.17 -0.64
N ASN A 76 -11.33 -4.99 -1.06
CA ASN A 76 -11.55 -6.42 -1.20
C ASN A 76 -11.57 -7.05 0.20
N ILE A 77 -12.75 -7.43 0.68
CA ILE A 77 -12.97 -7.97 2.02
C ILE A 77 -12.15 -9.25 2.26
N ASN A 78 -11.96 -10.07 1.24
CA ASN A 78 -11.19 -11.33 1.32
C ASN A 78 -9.70 -11.11 1.62
N ASN A 79 -9.20 -9.89 1.41
CA ASN A 79 -7.80 -9.53 1.59
C ASN A 79 -7.60 -8.41 2.62
N ALA A 80 -8.69 -7.86 3.18
CA ALA A 80 -8.62 -6.78 4.13
C ALA A 80 -8.13 -7.31 5.49
N THR A 81 -7.23 -6.57 6.14
CA THR A 81 -6.81 -6.90 7.51
C THR A 81 -7.87 -6.44 8.50
N PRO A 82 -7.91 -7.01 9.73
CA PRO A 82 -8.82 -6.55 10.78
C PRO A 82 -8.76 -5.03 11.02
N ALA A 83 -7.54 -4.46 11.00
CA ALA A 83 -7.34 -3.03 11.16
C ALA A 83 -8.04 -2.20 10.06
N VAL A 84 -8.04 -2.66 8.80
CA VAL A 84 -8.76 -2.00 7.71
C VAL A 84 -10.27 -2.18 7.87
N LEU A 85 -10.73 -3.37 8.23
CA LEU A 85 -12.15 -3.66 8.45
C LEU A 85 -12.73 -2.81 9.59
N ALA A 86 -12.00 -2.61 10.67
CA ALA A 86 -12.40 -1.77 11.81
C ALA A 86 -12.50 -0.27 11.47
N THR A 87 -12.00 0.18 10.31
CA THR A 87 -12.22 1.56 9.85
C THR A 87 -13.56 1.76 9.16
N LEU A 88 -14.25 0.66 8.83
CA LEU A 88 -15.52 0.71 8.14
C LEU A 88 -16.67 1.07 9.10
N PRO A 89 -17.72 1.73 8.60
CA PRO A 89 -18.89 2.05 9.42
C PRO A 89 -19.46 0.81 10.12
N TYR A 90 -19.74 0.95 11.42
CA TYR A 90 -20.44 -0.05 12.24
C TYR A 90 -19.69 -1.37 12.47
N ILE A 91 -18.42 -1.48 12.07
CA ILE A 91 -17.57 -2.63 12.37
C ILE A 91 -16.58 -2.20 13.45
N ASP A 92 -16.74 -2.72 14.66
CA ASP A 92 -15.76 -2.52 15.72
C ASP A 92 -14.56 -3.47 15.59
N THR A 93 -13.55 -3.30 16.45
CA THR A 93 -12.33 -4.12 16.41
C THR A 93 -12.60 -5.61 16.67
N THR A 94 -13.55 -5.94 17.54
CA THR A 94 -13.89 -7.32 17.86
C THR A 94 -14.57 -7.99 16.66
N ALA A 95 -15.58 -7.34 16.09
CA ALA A 95 -16.26 -7.80 14.89
C ALA A 95 -15.30 -7.95 13.70
N ALA A 96 -14.36 -7.01 13.52
CA ALA A 96 -13.36 -7.06 12.46
C ALA A 96 -12.47 -8.31 12.52
N GLU A 97 -12.03 -8.71 13.72
CA GLU A 97 -11.23 -9.93 13.93
C GLU A 97 -12.03 -11.21 13.64
N GLU A 98 -13.30 -11.23 14.06
CA GLU A 98 -14.19 -12.38 13.84
C GLU A 98 -14.52 -12.55 12.34
N ILE A 99 -14.89 -11.45 11.67
CA ILE A 99 -15.09 -11.40 10.21
C ILE A 99 -13.83 -11.88 9.48
N TYR A 100 -12.65 -11.37 9.86
CA TYR A 100 -11.39 -11.77 9.24
C TYR A 100 -11.12 -13.28 9.39
N ARG A 101 -11.39 -13.84 10.57
CA ARG A 101 -11.23 -15.29 10.82
C ARG A 101 -12.18 -16.12 9.96
N GLU A 102 -13.46 -15.75 9.92
CA GLU A 102 -14.49 -16.47 9.16
C GLU A 102 -14.18 -16.48 7.66
N ILE A 103 -13.83 -15.31 7.10
CA ILE A 103 -13.50 -15.18 5.67
C ILE A 103 -12.22 -15.93 5.29
N ARG A 104 -11.26 -16.06 6.23
CA ARG A 104 -10.02 -16.80 5.97
C ARG A 104 -10.27 -18.30 5.85
N GLU A 105 -11.26 -18.82 6.57
CA GLU A 105 -11.70 -20.21 6.48
C GLU A 105 -12.56 -20.43 5.23
N GLU A 106 -13.50 -19.52 4.96
CA GLU A 106 -14.40 -19.58 3.80
C GLU A 106 -14.44 -18.23 3.06
N PRO A 107 -13.56 -18.03 2.05
CA PRO A 107 -13.54 -16.79 1.29
C PRO A 107 -14.85 -16.53 0.54
N LEU A 108 -15.34 -15.30 0.62
CA LEU A 108 -16.60 -14.92 -0.01
C LEU A 108 -16.46 -14.87 -1.53
N THR A 109 -17.42 -15.46 -2.24
CA THR A 109 -17.38 -15.56 -3.70
C THR A 109 -18.11 -14.43 -4.42
N ASN A 110 -19.01 -13.73 -3.74
CA ASN A 110 -19.86 -12.71 -4.34
C ASN A 110 -20.26 -11.63 -3.31
N ARG A 111 -20.67 -10.48 -3.82
CA ARG A 111 -21.01 -9.31 -2.99
C ARG A 111 -22.30 -9.45 -2.18
N LYS A 112 -23.20 -10.37 -2.52
CA LYS A 112 -24.40 -10.65 -1.71
C LYS A 112 -23.99 -11.29 -0.38
N ALA A 113 -23.04 -12.23 -0.43
CA ALA A 113 -22.50 -12.91 0.74
C ALA A 113 -21.85 -11.96 1.75
N ILE A 114 -21.34 -10.80 1.33
CA ILE A 114 -20.86 -9.76 2.26
C ILE A 114 -22.00 -9.29 3.17
N GLY A 115 -23.18 -9.03 2.61
CA GLY A 115 -24.33 -8.59 3.40
C GLY A 115 -24.73 -9.64 4.42
N GLU A 116 -24.91 -10.88 3.97
CA GLU A 116 -25.29 -12.03 4.81
C GLU A 116 -24.29 -12.26 5.96
N LEU A 117 -22.99 -12.11 5.69
CA LEU A 117 -21.96 -12.18 6.73
C LEU A 117 -22.10 -11.04 7.74
N LEU A 118 -22.19 -9.79 7.26
CA LEU A 118 -22.25 -8.61 8.11
C LEU A 118 -23.53 -8.54 8.97
N GLU A 119 -24.61 -9.20 8.54
CA GLU A 119 -25.86 -9.29 9.31
C GLU A 119 -25.68 -9.95 10.69
N ASN A 120 -24.64 -10.76 10.87
CA ASN A 120 -24.31 -11.41 12.15
C ASN A 120 -23.60 -10.48 13.14
N TYR A 121 -22.97 -9.40 12.64
CA TYR A 121 -22.08 -8.54 13.42
C TYR A 121 -22.60 -7.12 13.61
N ILE A 122 -23.62 -6.72 12.85
CA ILE A 122 -24.16 -5.36 12.83
C ILE A 122 -25.61 -5.36 13.34
N GLU A 123 -25.96 -4.39 14.18
CA GLU A 123 -27.32 -4.18 14.70
C GLU A 123 -28.34 -3.95 13.57
N ASP A 124 -29.58 -4.43 13.76
CA ASP A 124 -30.61 -4.44 12.71
C ASP A 124 -30.93 -3.05 12.11
N ASP A 125 -30.89 -2.00 12.92
CA ASP A 125 -31.11 -0.61 12.49
C ASP A 125 -29.97 -0.04 11.62
N LYS A 126 -28.81 -0.69 11.66
CA LYS A 126 -27.59 -0.35 10.91
C LYS A 126 -27.34 -1.26 9.71
N LYS A 127 -28.20 -2.28 9.47
CA LYS A 127 -28.19 -3.19 8.31
C LYS A 127 -28.61 -2.51 7.00
N ASN A 128 -28.15 -1.29 6.80
CA ASN A 128 -28.25 -0.61 5.52
C ASN A 128 -27.22 -1.21 4.56
N HIS A 129 -27.48 -1.14 3.25
CA HIS A 129 -26.57 -1.66 2.23
C HIS A 129 -25.29 -0.82 2.04
N TRP A 130 -24.82 -0.13 3.08
CA TRP A 130 -23.65 0.76 3.06
C TRP A 130 -22.41 0.04 2.53
N TYR A 131 -22.23 -1.24 2.87
CA TYR A 131 -21.10 -2.07 2.44
C TYR A 131 -20.98 -2.16 0.91
N LYS A 132 -22.08 -1.94 0.17
CA LYS A 132 -22.05 -1.89 -1.29
C LYS A 132 -21.15 -0.75 -1.77
N GLU A 133 -21.10 0.39 -1.08
CA GLU A 133 -20.31 1.53 -1.56
C GLU A 133 -18.80 1.30 -1.34
N TYR A 134 -18.43 0.58 -0.28
CA TYR A 134 -17.04 0.48 0.17
C TYR A 134 -16.37 -0.85 -0.11
N MET A 135 -17.12 -1.94 -0.29
CA MET A 135 -16.59 -3.30 -0.26
C MET A 135 -16.91 -4.11 -1.52
N ASP A 136 -15.98 -5.00 -1.86
CA ASP A 136 -16.11 -6.00 -2.90
C ASP A 136 -15.44 -7.30 -2.46
N VAL A 137 -15.67 -8.39 -3.19
CA VAL A 137 -15.01 -9.70 -2.95
C VAL A 137 -13.81 -9.92 -3.86
N GLN A 138 -13.60 -9.02 -4.83
CA GLN A 138 -12.59 -9.12 -5.86
C GLN A 138 -11.92 -7.78 -6.12
N SER A 139 -10.63 -7.79 -6.43
CA SER A 139 -9.87 -6.60 -6.85
C SER A 139 -9.54 -6.65 -8.34
N ARG A 140 -9.52 -5.50 -9.02
CA ARG A 140 -8.93 -5.36 -10.36
C ARG A 140 -7.44 -5.02 -10.34
N PHE A 141 -6.91 -4.72 -9.16
CA PHE A 141 -5.53 -4.33 -8.95
C PHE A 141 -4.82 -5.39 -8.14
N PHE A 142 -3.59 -5.68 -8.54
CA PHE A 142 -2.72 -6.57 -7.80
C PHE A 142 -1.29 -6.04 -7.90
N ALA A 143 -0.56 -6.20 -6.80
CA ALA A 143 0.84 -5.89 -6.73
C ALA A 143 1.65 -7.18 -6.84
N ALA A 144 2.76 -7.15 -7.58
CA ALA A 144 3.76 -8.20 -7.51
C ALA A 144 5.08 -7.63 -7.00
N TYR A 145 5.68 -8.35 -6.07
CA TYR A 145 7.06 -8.17 -5.66
C TYR A 145 7.91 -9.25 -6.32
N ILE A 146 8.83 -8.83 -7.17
CA ILE A 146 9.69 -9.70 -7.96
C ILE A 146 11.12 -9.50 -7.48
N GLU A 147 11.74 -10.56 -6.98
CA GLU A 147 13.17 -10.59 -6.66
C GLU A 147 13.89 -11.42 -7.72
N LEU A 148 14.84 -10.81 -8.40
CA LEU A 148 15.69 -11.45 -9.40
C LEU A 148 17.10 -11.58 -8.82
N SER A 149 17.65 -12.79 -8.87
CA SER A 149 19.01 -13.07 -8.44
C SER A 149 19.81 -13.65 -9.60
N ILE A 150 20.90 -12.98 -9.98
CA ILE A 150 21.78 -13.39 -11.08
C ILE A 150 23.18 -13.61 -10.52
N GLY A 151 23.84 -14.71 -10.93
CA GLY A 151 25.19 -15.06 -10.49
C GLY A 151 25.22 -16.17 -9.43
N ARG A 152 26.41 -16.45 -8.88
CA ARG A 152 26.65 -17.48 -7.85
C ARG A 152 27.64 -16.96 -6.81
N GLY A 153 27.51 -17.43 -5.57
CA GLY A 153 28.44 -17.11 -4.48
C GLY A 153 28.49 -15.60 -4.18
N GLN A 154 29.70 -15.06 -4.04
CA GLN A 154 29.91 -13.64 -3.73
C GLN A 154 29.64 -12.69 -4.92
N SER A 155 29.52 -13.21 -6.15
CA SER A 155 29.15 -12.41 -7.34
C SER A 155 27.64 -12.39 -7.60
N ARG A 156 26.81 -12.71 -6.60
CA ARG A 156 25.35 -12.70 -6.73
C ARG A 156 24.84 -11.25 -6.67
N THR A 157 24.29 -10.78 -7.78
CA THR A 157 23.53 -9.52 -7.82
C THR A 157 22.07 -9.84 -7.56
N THR A 158 21.44 -9.07 -6.66
CA THR A 158 20.01 -9.18 -6.35
C THR A 158 19.33 -7.88 -6.70
N THR A 159 18.32 -7.94 -7.57
CA THR A 159 17.49 -6.79 -7.95
C THR A 159 16.06 -7.06 -7.54
N ARG A 160 15.42 -6.06 -6.95
CA ARG A 160 14.02 -6.15 -6.54
C ARG A 160 13.18 -5.21 -7.37
N MET A 161 11.99 -5.65 -7.75
CA MET A 161 11.04 -4.87 -8.52
C MET A 161 9.65 -5.00 -7.89
N HIS A 162 9.04 -3.87 -7.58
CA HIS A 162 7.63 -3.79 -7.23
C HIS A 162 6.85 -3.34 -8.45
N SER A 163 5.74 -4.00 -8.76
CA SER A 163 4.92 -3.67 -9.92
C SER A 163 3.44 -3.69 -9.56
N LEU A 164 2.72 -2.63 -9.96
CA LEU A 164 1.26 -2.56 -9.87
C LEU A 164 0.65 -2.97 -11.21
N PHE A 165 -0.33 -3.85 -11.15
CA PHE A 165 -1.03 -4.35 -12.33
C PHE A 165 -2.52 -4.03 -12.26
N TYR A 166 -3.13 -3.90 -13.43
CA TYR A 166 -4.57 -3.75 -13.61
C TYR A 166 -5.12 -4.81 -14.56
N ARG A 167 -6.19 -5.51 -14.15
CA ARG A 167 -6.97 -6.39 -15.03
C ARG A 167 -8.26 -5.72 -15.51
N THR A 168 -8.57 -5.87 -16.80
CA THR A 168 -9.73 -5.22 -17.42
C THR A 168 -11.09 -5.77 -16.99
N ALA A 169 -11.13 -7.04 -16.58
CA ALA A 169 -12.32 -7.75 -16.15
C ALA A 169 -11.99 -8.67 -14.97
N LEU A 170 -13.02 -9.04 -14.20
CA LEU A 170 -12.89 -9.91 -13.04
C LEU A 170 -12.81 -11.40 -13.44
N GLU A 171 -13.41 -11.75 -14.58
CA GLU A 171 -13.44 -13.09 -15.14
C GLU A 171 -12.79 -13.11 -16.54
N PRO A 172 -12.20 -14.24 -16.97
CA PRO A 172 -11.67 -14.39 -18.32
C PRO A 172 -12.75 -14.23 -19.41
N PRO A 173 -12.38 -13.71 -20.60
CA PRO A 173 -11.05 -13.22 -20.95
C PRO A 173 -10.80 -11.81 -20.41
N TYR A 174 -9.63 -11.59 -19.81
CA TYR A 174 -9.16 -10.28 -19.37
C TYR A 174 -7.77 -9.97 -19.94
N LYS A 175 -7.46 -8.68 -20.08
CA LYS A 175 -6.11 -8.19 -20.32
C LYS A 175 -5.52 -7.69 -19.01
N VAL A 176 -4.21 -7.86 -18.87
CA VAL A 176 -3.44 -7.34 -17.74
C VAL A 176 -2.51 -6.25 -18.24
N TYR A 177 -2.53 -5.11 -17.58
CA TYR A 177 -1.65 -3.98 -17.83
C TYR A 177 -0.72 -3.79 -16.63
N VAL A 178 0.54 -3.49 -16.90
CA VAL A 178 1.47 -2.98 -15.88
C VAL A 178 1.27 -1.48 -15.81
N LEU A 179 0.84 -0.98 -14.66
CA LEU A 179 0.62 0.46 -14.44
C LEU A 179 1.89 1.14 -13.96
N GLU A 180 2.66 0.47 -13.10
CA GLU A 180 3.81 1.06 -12.43
C GLU A 180 4.91 0.02 -12.21
N ARG A 181 6.17 0.46 -12.22
CA ARG A 181 7.34 -0.33 -11.85
C ARG A 181 8.29 0.50 -10.98
N HIS A 182 8.63 -0.03 -9.82
CA HIS A 182 9.66 0.52 -8.93
C HIS A 182 10.79 -0.48 -8.80
N TYR A 183 12.01 -0.06 -9.10
CA TYR A 183 13.20 -0.88 -8.90
C TYR A 183 13.85 -0.50 -7.57
N ILE A 184 14.04 -1.50 -6.69
CA ILE A 184 14.63 -1.33 -5.37
C ILE A 184 16.04 -1.94 -5.41
N GLY A 185 17.03 -1.16 -4.97
CA GLY A 185 18.44 -1.57 -4.99
C GLY A 185 19.07 -1.53 -6.38
N TYR A 186 18.46 -0.83 -7.34
CA TYR A 186 19.01 -0.66 -8.68
C TYR A 186 19.85 0.62 -8.74
N ASN A 187 21.16 0.50 -8.61
CA ASN A 187 22.08 1.54 -9.05
C ASN A 187 22.50 1.23 -10.50
N PRO A 188 21.93 1.90 -11.52
CA PRO A 188 22.29 1.63 -12.92
C PRO A 188 23.78 1.78 -13.20
N TYR A 189 24.48 2.61 -12.42
CA TYR A 189 25.91 2.85 -12.55
C TYR A 189 26.76 1.66 -12.06
N GLU A 190 26.34 0.95 -11.01
CA GLU A 190 27.05 -0.23 -10.50
C GLU A 190 26.96 -1.43 -11.46
N MET A 191 25.83 -1.59 -12.16
CA MET A 191 25.70 -2.64 -13.18
C MET A 191 26.46 -2.32 -14.46
N MET A 192 26.53 -1.05 -14.87
CA MET A 192 27.42 -0.66 -15.98
C MET A 192 28.88 -0.89 -15.60
N ALA A 193 29.34 -0.44 -14.42
CA ALA A 193 30.71 -0.68 -13.98
C ALA A 193 31.08 -2.18 -13.99
N ASN A 194 30.18 -3.04 -13.49
CA ASN A 194 30.36 -4.49 -13.50
C ASN A 194 30.26 -5.12 -14.90
N ALA A 195 29.32 -4.67 -15.75
CA ALA A 195 29.13 -5.23 -17.09
C ALA A 195 30.24 -4.82 -18.08
N ILE A 196 30.89 -3.68 -17.84
CA ILE A 196 32.03 -3.20 -18.66
C ILE A 196 33.38 -3.64 -18.05
N GLY A 197 33.39 -4.34 -16.91
CA GLY A 197 34.63 -4.81 -16.24
C GLY A 197 35.49 -3.67 -15.68
N LEU A 198 34.88 -2.55 -15.28
CA LEU A 198 35.58 -1.35 -14.82
C LEU A 198 35.94 -1.35 -13.33
N ASP A 199 35.59 -2.39 -12.57
CA ASP A 199 35.89 -2.47 -11.13
C ASP A 199 37.39 -2.57 -10.81
N ASN A 200 38.28 -2.68 -11.81
CA ASN A 200 39.75 -2.69 -11.65
C ASN A 200 40.46 -1.41 -12.13
N CYS A 201 39.75 -0.31 -12.41
CA CYS A 201 40.37 0.90 -12.99
C CYS A 201 40.52 2.09 -12.03
N TYR A 202 40.11 1.99 -10.76
CA TYR A 202 40.44 3.00 -9.75
C TYR A 202 41.61 2.52 -8.91
N GLY A 203 42.73 3.24 -9.04
CA GLY A 203 44.09 2.80 -8.70
C GLY A 203 44.35 2.44 -7.25
N ASP A 204 45.26 1.47 -7.09
CA ASP A 204 46.34 1.60 -6.11
C ASP A 204 47.14 2.85 -6.49
N GLU A 205 46.89 3.96 -5.80
CA GLU A 205 47.89 5.01 -5.66
C GLU A 205 48.84 4.61 -4.53
N ASP A 206 50.06 4.29 -4.92
CA ASP A 206 51.33 4.28 -4.16
C ASP A 206 51.26 4.47 -2.63
N THR A 207 51.61 3.41 -1.89
CA THR A 207 52.51 3.47 -0.71
C THR A 207 53.37 2.22 -0.61
#